data_AF-A0A7J2LQ47-F1
#
_entry.id   AF-A0A7J2LQ47-F1
#
_cell.length_a   1.000
_cell.length_b   1.000
_cell.length_c   1.000
_cell.angle_alpha   90.00
_cell.angle_beta   90.00
_cell.angle_gamma   90.00
#
_symmetry.space_group_name_H-M   'P 1'
#
loop_
_entity.id
_entity.type
_entity.pdbx_description
1 polymer ?
#
loop_
_entity_poly.entity_id
_entity_poly.type
_entity_poly.pdbx_seq_one_letter_code
_entity_poly.pdbx_strand_id
1 'polypeptide(L)'
;MKKEKVADELSRRIKSEFEPILKLVEELELNFEETMPKFRENMTKEEVEATIDSLDNLAEKYEEFLMNITSIAGEVAGFSKEGEEAFRELEDVRNKLERLREVMIDFSGVLKKAFIEGENNPIQEVKKEYVEQLNKSLDELREFFSDRVYEIIRQLMDELEKIEAYYETEEEE
;
A
#
# COMPACT_ATOMS: atom_id res chain seq x y z
N MET A 1 -13.18 25.14 -28.64
CA MET A 1 -13.34 26.29 -27.73
C MET A 1 -14.25 26.02 -26.53
N LYS A 2 -15.57 25.78 -26.63
CA LYS A 2 -16.39 25.47 -25.42
C LYS A 2 -16.05 24.10 -24.81
N LYS A 3 -16.13 23.00 -25.58
CA LYS A 3 -15.83 21.64 -25.09
C LYS A 3 -14.42 21.46 -24.53
N GLU A 4 -13.44 22.08 -25.19
CA GLU A 4 -12.03 22.06 -24.77
C GLU A 4 -11.79 22.80 -23.44
N LYS A 5 -12.53 23.88 -23.17
CA LYS A 5 -12.45 24.60 -21.90
C LYS A 5 -13.13 23.84 -20.75
N VAL A 6 -14.19 23.10 -21.04
CA VAL A 6 -14.90 22.25 -20.07
C VAL A 6 -14.03 21.06 -19.67
N ALA A 7 -13.43 20.35 -20.64
CA ALA A 7 -12.48 19.28 -20.35
C ALA A 7 -11.30 19.77 -19.49
N ASP A 8 -10.70 20.91 -19.83
CA ASP A 8 -9.61 21.51 -19.04
C ASP A 8 -10.02 21.88 -17.60
N GLU A 9 -11.27 22.29 -17.39
CA GLU A 9 -11.81 22.60 -16.05
C GLU A 9 -12.07 21.33 -15.25
N LEU A 10 -12.61 20.29 -15.89
CA LEU A 10 -12.85 18.96 -15.32
C LEU A 10 -11.55 18.31 -14.83
N SER A 11 -10.53 18.19 -15.70
CA SER A 11 -9.27 17.56 -15.28
C SER A 11 -8.58 18.34 -14.16
N ARG A 12 -8.76 19.67 -14.10
CA ARG A 12 -8.22 20.49 -12.99
C ARG A 12 -8.94 20.22 -11.68
N ARG A 13 -10.26 20.06 -11.70
CA ARG A 13 -11.05 19.70 -10.52
C ARG A 13 -10.60 18.34 -9.98
N ILE A 14 -10.58 17.32 -10.82
CA ILE A 14 -10.18 15.95 -10.43
C ILE A 14 -8.76 15.95 -9.87
N LYS A 15 -7.80 16.63 -10.53
CA LYS A 15 -6.43 16.78 -9.99
C LYS A 15 -6.40 17.42 -8.60
N SER A 16 -7.23 18.42 -8.35
CA SER A 16 -7.31 19.07 -7.03
C SER A 16 -7.88 18.15 -5.96
N GLU A 17 -8.82 17.27 -6.31
CA GLU A 17 -9.41 16.30 -5.38
C GLU A 17 -8.44 15.19 -5.00
N PHE A 18 -7.54 14.80 -5.91
CA PHE A 18 -6.51 13.79 -5.67
C PHE A 18 -5.23 14.34 -5.01
N GLU A 19 -5.04 15.67 -4.91
CA GLU A 19 -3.84 16.24 -4.29
C GLU A 19 -3.63 15.79 -2.82
N PRO A 20 -4.67 15.71 -1.96
CA PRO A 20 -4.54 15.13 -0.63
C PRO A 20 -4.15 13.65 -0.65
N ILE A 21 -4.64 12.87 -1.62
CA ILE A 21 -4.31 11.45 -1.77
C ILE A 21 -2.82 11.27 -2.09
N LEU A 22 -2.30 12.08 -3.00
CA LEU A 22 -0.88 12.04 -3.36
C LEU A 22 0.01 12.37 -2.16
N LYS A 23 -0.39 13.34 -1.33
CA LYS A 23 0.32 13.66 -0.08
C LYS A 23 0.30 12.49 0.91
N LEU A 24 -0.84 11.81 1.07
CA LEU A 24 -0.92 10.61 1.92
C LEU A 24 0.01 9.50 1.43
N VAL A 25 0.11 9.31 0.11
CA VAL A 25 1.03 8.32 -0.48
C VAL A 25 2.48 8.69 -0.26
N GLU A 26 2.86 9.95 -0.45
CA GLU A 26 4.23 10.43 -0.15
C GLU A 26 4.57 10.16 1.34
N GLU A 27 3.64 10.40 2.25
CA GLU A 27 3.81 10.10 3.68
C GLU A 27 3.92 8.60 3.96
N LEU A 28 3.16 7.77 3.26
CA LEU A 28 3.23 6.29 3.36
C LEU A 28 4.58 5.77 2.87
N GLU A 29 5.05 6.26 1.72
CA GLU A 29 6.34 5.89 1.14
C GLU A 29 7.49 6.25 2.09
N LEU A 30 7.52 7.49 2.58
CA LEU A 30 8.52 7.95 3.55
C LEU A 30 8.46 7.13 4.84
N ASN A 31 7.26 6.89 5.37
CA ASN A 31 7.10 6.10 6.58
C ASN A 31 7.56 4.65 6.40
N PHE A 32 7.26 4.03 5.26
CA PHE A 32 7.73 2.69 4.94
C PHE A 32 9.26 2.63 4.90
N GLU A 33 9.91 3.54 4.17
CA GLU A 33 11.36 3.57 4.03
C GLU A 33 12.09 3.83 5.35
N GLU A 34 11.53 4.69 6.21
CA GLU A 34 12.14 5.02 7.50
C GLU A 34 11.96 3.93 8.56
N THR A 35 10.86 3.17 8.49
CA THR A 35 10.44 2.29 9.61
C THR A 35 10.47 0.80 9.30
N MET A 36 10.60 0.40 8.02
CA MET A 36 10.64 -1.01 7.60
C MET A 36 12.03 -1.46 7.17
N PRO A 37 12.95 -1.74 8.12
CA PRO A 37 14.30 -2.19 7.79
C PRO A 37 14.29 -3.60 7.20
N LYS A 38 15.35 -3.92 6.46
CA LYS A 38 15.64 -5.30 6.08
C LYS A 38 15.89 -6.16 7.31
N PHE A 39 15.27 -7.33 7.33
CA PHE A 39 15.46 -8.33 8.36
C PHE A 39 16.83 -9.00 8.22
N ARG A 40 17.46 -9.25 9.37
CA ARG A 40 18.77 -9.90 9.45
C ARG A 40 18.69 -11.06 10.43
N GLU A 41 19.48 -12.09 10.17
CA GLU A 41 19.54 -13.29 11.00
C GLU A 41 19.95 -13.02 12.46
N ASN A 42 20.65 -11.93 12.73
CA ASN A 42 21.11 -11.56 14.07
C ASN A 42 20.19 -10.54 14.77
N MET A 43 19.02 -10.24 14.20
CA MET A 43 18.06 -9.36 14.87
C MET A 43 17.58 -9.96 16.19
N THR A 44 17.40 -9.10 17.19
CA THR A 44 16.79 -9.49 18.46
C THR A 44 15.28 -9.49 18.37
N LYS A 45 14.65 -10.18 19.32
CA LYS A 45 13.20 -10.20 19.45
C LYS A 45 12.64 -8.78 19.62
N GLU A 46 13.31 -7.95 20.41
CA GLU A 46 12.91 -6.57 20.70
C GLU A 46 12.96 -5.69 19.44
N GLU A 47 13.97 -5.89 18.58
CA GLU A 47 14.04 -5.18 17.28
C GLU A 47 12.88 -5.58 16.36
N VAL A 48 12.51 -6.87 16.33
CA VAL A 48 11.35 -7.35 15.56
C VAL A 48 10.04 -6.81 16.13
N GLU A 49 9.86 -6.82 17.45
CA GLU A 49 8.66 -6.29 18.10
C GLU A 49 8.48 -4.79 17.83
N ALA A 50 9.56 -3.99 17.88
CA ALA A 50 9.50 -2.58 17.51
C ALA A 50 9.14 -2.36 16.02
N THR A 51 9.55 -3.29 15.15
CA THR A 51 9.19 -3.24 13.72
C THR A 51 7.71 -3.59 13.51
N ILE A 52 7.16 -4.53 14.29
CA ILE A 52 5.72 -4.85 14.27
C ILE A 52 4.89 -3.64 14.68
N ASP A 53 5.27 -2.94 15.76
CA ASP A 53 4.56 -1.70 16.18
C ASP A 53 4.61 -0.63 15.07
N SER A 54 5.72 -0.54 14.34
CA SER A 54 5.84 0.38 13.20
C SER A 54 4.96 -0.04 12.03
N LEU A 55 4.82 -1.35 11.78
CA LEU A 55 3.96 -1.90 10.73
C LEU A 55 2.48 -1.66 11.05
N ASP A 56 2.09 -1.76 12.32
CA ASP A 56 0.72 -1.47 12.75
C ASP A 56 0.35 0.00 12.48
N ASN A 57 1.26 0.93 12.78
CA ASN A 57 1.06 2.36 12.44
C ASN A 57 1.00 2.61 10.93
N LEU A 58 1.84 1.92 10.15
CA LEU A 58 1.81 2.02 8.68
C LEU A 58 0.49 1.49 8.12
N ALA A 59 0.00 0.35 8.63
CA ALA A 59 -1.26 -0.23 8.21
C ALA A 59 -2.44 0.69 8.51
N GLU A 60 -2.47 1.34 9.68
CA GLU A 60 -3.50 2.34 10.02
C GLU A 60 -3.51 3.51 9.02
N LYS A 61 -2.35 4.04 8.66
CA LYS A 61 -2.24 5.09 7.62
C LYS A 61 -2.67 4.59 6.25
N TYR A 62 -2.38 3.33 5.94
CA TYR A 62 -2.81 2.72 4.68
C TYR A 62 -4.33 2.60 4.60
N GLU A 63 -5.00 2.23 5.70
CA GLU A 63 -6.47 2.25 5.79
C GLU A 63 -7.04 3.66 5.61
N GLU A 64 -6.41 4.69 6.19
CA GLU A 64 -6.79 6.07 5.95
C GLU A 64 -6.69 6.44 4.47
N PHE A 65 -5.59 6.08 3.82
CA PHE A 65 -5.43 6.24 2.37
C PHE A 65 -6.54 5.53 1.58
N LEU A 66 -6.85 4.25 1.89
CA LEU A 66 -7.90 3.48 1.24
C LEU A 66 -9.29 4.13 1.40
N MET A 67 -9.61 4.62 2.59
CA MET A 67 -10.87 5.32 2.83
C MET A 67 -10.98 6.60 2.00
N ASN A 68 -9.91 7.41 1.96
CA ASN A 68 -9.92 8.67 1.22
C ASN A 68 -10.00 8.44 -0.30
N ILE A 69 -9.23 7.49 -0.85
CA ILE A 69 -9.29 7.20 -2.30
C ILE A 69 -10.62 6.59 -2.72
N THR A 70 -11.22 5.75 -1.87
CA THR A 70 -12.57 5.21 -2.10
C THR A 70 -13.63 6.29 -2.06
N SER A 71 -13.48 7.30 -1.19
CA SER A 71 -14.43 8.42 -1.13
C SER A 71 -14.43 9.28 -2.39
N ILE A 72 -13.31 9.35 -3.11
CA ILE A 72 -13.16 10.18 -4.33
C ILE A 72 -13.50 9.36 -5.58
N ALA A 73 -12.94 8.15 -5.69
CA ALA A 73 -12.97 7.38 -6.92
C ALA A 73 -13.63 6.00 -6.76
N GLY A 74 -14.32 5.74 -5.64
CA GLY A 74 -14.94 4.43 -5.38
C GLY A 74 -15.98 4.02 -6.41
N GLU A 75 -16.67 4.98 -7.03
CA GLU A 75 -17.62 4.70 -8.10
C GLU A 75 -16.94 4.07 -9.32
N VAL A 76 -15.69 4.43 -9.61
CA VAL A 76 -14.92 3.99 -10.77
C VAL A 76 -14.83 2.46 -10.84
N ALA A 77 -14.80 1.78 -9.69
CA ALA A 77 -14.80 0.32 -9.59
C ALA A 77 -16.09 -0.34 -10.14
N GLY A 78 -17.21 0.38 -10.11
CA GLY A 78 -18.50 -0.09 -10.64
C GLY A 78 -18.70 0.24 -12.13
N PHE A 79 -17.90 1.14 -12.69
CA PHE A 79 -18.07 1.67 -14.05
C PHE A 79 -17.00 1.19 -15.05
N SER A 80 -15.81 0.83 -14.58
CA SER A 80 -14.69 0.43 -15.44
C SER A 80 -13.98 -0.82 -14.92
N LYS A 81 -13.44 -1.64 -15.84
CA LYS A 81 -12.62 -2.80 -15.46
C LYS A 81 -11.29 -2.36 -14.86
N GLU A 82 -10.74 -1.31 -15.44
CA GLU A 82 -9.52 -0.65 -15.00
C GLU A 82 -9.67 -0.13 -13.57
N GLY A 83 -10.81 0.47 -13.22
CA GLY A 83 -11.15 0.84 -11.85
C GLY A 83 -11.26 -0.35 -10.91
N GLU A 84 -11.96 -1.40 -11.32
CA GLU A 84 -12.11 -2.62 -10.52
C GLU A 84 -10.73 -3.27 -10.23
N GLU A 85 -9.87 -3.37 -11.24
CA GLU A 85 -8.51 -3.91 -11.12
C GLU A 85 -7.65 -3.03 -10.20
N ALA A 86 -7.72 -1.71 -10.34
CA ALA A 86 -7.03 -0.76 -9.47
C ALA A 86 -7.41 -0.96 -8.00
N PHE A 87 -8.69 -0.98 -7.65
CA PHE A 87 -9.12 -1.19 -6.27
C PHE A 87 -8.78 -2.59 -5.75
N ARG A 88 -8.80 -3.62 -6.61
CA ARG A 88 -8.38 -4.96 -6.22
C ARG A 88 -6.90 -5.02 -5.84
N GLU A 89 -6.03 -4.31 -6.57
CA GLU A 89 -4.61 -4.22 -6.24
C GLU A 89 -4.36 -3.49 -4.91
N LEU A 90 -5.10 -2.41 -4.65
CA LEU A 90 -5.04 -1.70 -3.36
C LEU A 90 -5.47 -2.62 -2.19
N GLU A 91 -6.56 -3.35 -2.37
CA GLU A 91 -7.04 -4.33 -1.39
C GLU A 91 -6.05 -5.50 -1.17
N ASP A 92 -5.34 -5.93 -2.22
CA ASP A 92 -4.29 -6.96 -2.10
C ASP A 92 -3.12 -6.49 -1.25
N VAL A 93 -2.75 -5.20 -1.31
CA VAL A 93 -1.69 -4.64 -0.47
C VAL A 93 -2.08 -4.60 1.01
N ARG A 94 -3.35 -4.29 1.34
CA ARG A 94 -3.83 -4.44 2.73
C ARG A 94 -3.57 -5.86 3.24
N ASN A 95 -3.94 -6.87 2.45
CA ASN A 95 -3.73 -8.27 2.81
C ASN A 95 -2.22 -8.63 2.91
N LYS A 96 -1.35 -8.01 2.09
CA LYS A 96 0.10 -8.20 2.19
C LYS A 96 0.68 -7.63 3.48
N LEU A 97 0.20 -6.46 3.94
CA LEU A 97 0.60 -5.88 5.23
C LEU A 97 0.20 -6.79 6.39
N GLU A 98 -1.03 -7.30 6.40
CA GLU A 98 -1.52 -8.26 7.41
C GLU A 98 -0.66 -9.55 7.42
N ARG A 99 -0.39 -10.13 6.25
CA ARG A 99 0.46 -11.33 6.15
C ARG A 99 1.88 -11.07 6.62
N LEU A 100 2.46 -9.92 6.25
CA LEU A 100 3.80 -9.54 6.71
C LEU A 100 3.83 -9.50 8.24
N ARG A 101 2.82 -8.91 8.86
CA ARG A 101 2.67 -8.84 10.31
C ARG A 101 2.61 -10.23 10.95
N GLU A 102 1.80 -11.14 10.41
CA GLU A 102 1.71 -12.51 10.90
C GLU A 102 3.07 -13.23 10.85
N VAL A 103 3.79 -13.10 9.73
CA VAL A 103 5.13 -13.69 9.58
C VAL A 103 6.14 -13.08 10.57
N MET A 104 6.06 -11.77 10.85
CA MET A 104 6.90 -11.13 11.86
C MET A 104 6.62 -11.63 13.28
N ILE A 105 5.35 -11.85 13.64
CA ILE A 105 4.95 -12.40 14.94
C ILE A 105 5.50 -13.82 15.10
N ASP A 106 5.36 -14.65 14.06
CA ASP A 106 5.91 -16.01 14.06
C ASP A 106 7.44 -15.99 14.20
N PHE A 107 8.11 -15.11 13.46
CA PHE A 107 9.56 -14.93 13.53
C PHE A 107 10.02 -14.50 14.93
N SER A 108 9.32 -13.56 15.57
CA SER A 108 9.57 -13.17 16.97
C SER A 108 9.45 -14.37 17.92
N GLY A 109 8.47 -15.25 17.69
CA GLY A 109 8.32 -16.52 18.40
C GLY A 109 9.50 -17.48 18.19
N VAL A 110 10.04 -17.55 16.98
CA VAL A 110 11.24 -18.35 16.65
C VAL A 110 12.48 -17.80 17.38
N LEU A 111 12.69 -16.49 17.38
CA LEU A 111 13.81 -15.85 18.08
C LEU A 111 13.79 -16.15 19.59
N LYS A 112 12.60 -16.14 20.21
CA LYS A 112 12.44 -16.52 21.62
C LYS A 112 12.90 -17.95 21.90
N LYS A 113 12.58 -18.90 21.01
CA LYS A 113 13.01 -20.31 21.17
C LYS A 113 14.50 -20.46 20.94
N ALA A 114 15.05 -19.81 19.91
CA ALA A 114 16.48 -19.82 19.60
C ALA A 114 17.33 -19.35 20.78
N PHE A 115 16.88 -18.29 21.47
CA PHE A 115 17.55 -17.77 22.66
C PHE A 115 17.59 -18.77 23.82
N ILE A 116 16.55 -19.58 23.99
CA ILE A 116 16.47 -20.59 25.06
C ILE A 116 17.33 -21.82 24.74
N GLU A 117 17.40 -22.23 23.46
CA GLU A 117 17.99 -23.51 23.05
C GLU A 117 19.46 -23.44 22.58
N GLY A 118 20.02 -22.24 22.32
CA GLY A 118 21.42 -22.03 21.95
C GLY A 118 21.76 -22.19 20.45
N GLU A 119 23.02 -21.93 20.06
CA GLU A 119 23.42 -21.67 18.66
C GLU A 119 23.46 -22.90 17.71
N ASN A 120 23.57 -24.14 18.22
CA ASN A 120 23.77 -25.35 17.38
C ASN A 120 22.47 -26.13 17.08
N ASN A 121 21.37 -25.42 16.81
CA ASN A 121 20.04 -26.00 16.70
C ASN A 121 19.45 -25.84 15.28
N PRO A 122 18.68 -26.82 14.76
CA PRO A 122 17.86 -26.71 13.54
C PRO A 122 17.06 -25.40 13.39
N ILE A 123 16.74 -24.73 14.51
CA ILE A 123 16.12 -23.40 14.54
C ILE A 123 16.88 -22.35 13.71
N GLN A 124 18.19 -22.47 13.49
CA GLN A 124 18.94 -21.52 12.66
C GLN A 124 18.53 -21.55 11.19
N GLU A 125 18.23 -22.73 10.63
CA GLU A 125 17.75 -22.86 9.24
C GLU A 125 16.36 -22.23 9.10
N VAL A 126 15.48 -22.50 10.06
CA VAL A 126 14.14 -21.90 10.13
C VAL A 126 14.22 -20.37 10.19
N LYS A 127 15.10 -19.82 11.04
CA LYS A 127 15.32 -18.38 11.15
C LYS A 127 15.71 -17.75 9.80
N LYS A 128 16.56 -18.43 9.04
CA LYS A 128 16.98 -17.97 7.71
C LYS A 128 15.82 -17.95 6.72
N GLU A 129 14.98 -18.98 6.71
CA GLU A 129 13.77 -19.04 5.86
C GLU A 129 12.81 -17.88 6.16
N TYR A 130 12.57 -17.57 7.43
CA TYR A 130 11.76 -16.40 7.83
C TYR A 130 12.38 -15.09 7.35
N VAL A 131 13.70 -14.90 7.51
CA VAL A 131 14.39 -13.68 7.04
C VAL A 131 14.24 -13.51 5.53
N GLU A 132 14.38 -14.59 4.75
CA GLU A 132 14.19 -14.56 3.30
C GLU A 132 12.74 -14.20 2.93
N GLN A 133 11.76 -14.82 3.58
CA GLN A 133 10.33 -14.54 3.34
C GLN A 133 9.96 -13.09 3.70
N LEU A 134 10.38 -12.62 4.87
CA LEU A 134 10.13 -11.25 5.33
C LEU A 134 10.74 -10.23 4.38
N ASN A 135 12.00 -10.43 3.98
CA ASN A 135 12.68 -9.51 3.09
C ASN A 135 12.08 -9.47 1.69
N LYS A 136 11.56 -10.60 1.19
CA LYS A 136 10.83 -10.66 -0.08
C LYS A 136 9.53 -9.85 0.00
N SER A 137 8.71 -10.08 1.04
CA SER A 137 7.47 -9.32 1.24
C SER A 137 7.73 -7.82 1.37
N LEU A 138 8.82 -7.44 2.05
CA LEU A 138 9.24 -6.04 2.16
C LEU A 138 9.66 -5.43 0.81
N ASP A 139 10.25 -6.20 -0.10
CA ASP A 139 10.59 -5.69 -1.44
C ASP A 139 9.35 -5.48 -2.29
N GLU A 140 8.41 -6.42 -2.25
CA GLU A 140 7.13 -6.29 -2.97
C GLU A 140 6.34 -5.06 -2.49
N LEU A 141 6.31 -4.80 -1.18
CA LEU A 141 5.66 -3.61 -0.62
C LEU A 141 6.44 -2.33 -0.93
N ARG A 142 7.77 -2.36 -0.92
CA ARG A 142 8.61 -1.21 -1.29
C ARG A 142 8.36 -0.78 -2.74
N GLU A 143 8.36 -1.74 -3.66
CA GLU A 143 8.04 -1.48 -5.08
C GLU A 143 6.62 -0.91 -5.22
N PHE A 144 5.67 -1.41 -4.43
CA PHE A 144 4.32 -0.88 -4.45
C PHE A 144 4.25 0.59 -4.00
N PHE A 145 4.80 0.93 -2.83
CA PHE A 145 4.70 2.27 -2.26
C PHE A 145 5.51 3.33 -3.03
N SER A 146 6.62 2.93 -3.66
CA SER A 146 7.47 3.86 -4.42
C SER A 146 6.93 4.17 -5.82
N ASP A 147 6.37 3.19 -6.52
CA ASP A 147 6.00 3.35 -7.92
C ASP A 147 4.54 2.99 -8.20
N ARG A 148 4.12 1.76 -7.89
CA ARG A 148 2.85 1.20 -8.37
C ARG A 148 1.62 1.97 -7.88
N VAL A 149 1.64 2.44 -6.63
CA VAL A 149 0.53 3.19 -6.03
C VAL A 149 0.24 4.50 -6.80
N TYR A 150 1.27 5.18 -7.29
CA TYR A 150 1.11 6.41 -8.07
C TYR A 150 0.54 6.13 -9.47
N GLU A 151 0.88 4.99 -10.08
CA GLU A 151 0.27 4.54 -11.33
C GLU A 151 -1.21 4.25 -11.15
N ILE A 152 -1.57 3.54 -10.07
CA ILE A 152 -2.96 3.25 -9.73
C ILE A 152 -3.75 4.55 -9.53
N ILE A 153 -3.19 5.53 -8.82
CA ILE A 153 -3.83 6.84 -8.63
C ILE A 153 -4.10 7.51 -9.98
N ARG A 154 -3.11 7.57 -10.88
CA ARG A 154 -3.29 8.18 -12.21
C ARG A 154 -4.35 7.45 -13.02
N GLN A 155 -4.36 6.12 -12.97
CA GLN A 155 -5.39 5.31 -13.62
C GLN A 155 -6.79 5.63 -13.09
N LEU A 156 -6.95 5.75 -11.77
CA LEU A 156 -8.23 6.12 -11.17
C LEU A 156 -8.67 7.54 -11.55
N MET A 157 -7.74 8.50 -11.62
CA MET A 157 -8.02 9.86 -12.10
C MET A 157 -8.52 9.85 -13.55
N ASP A 158 -7.84 9.11 -14.43
CA ASP A 158 -8.20 9.03 -15.85
C ASP A 158 -9.57 8.35 -16.05
N GLU A 159 -9.87 7.30 -15.28
CA GLU A 159 -11.18 6.64 -15.35
C GLU A 159 -12.30 7.51 -14.76
N LEU A 160 -12.05 8.23 -13.66
CA LEU A 160 -13.01 9.18 -13.11
C LEU A 160 -13.32 10.30 -14.11
N GLU A 161 -12.30 10.83 -14.81
CA GLU A 161 -12.48 11.85 -15.83
C GLU A 161 -13.37 11.36 -16.99
N LYS A 162 -13.22 10.10 -17.41
CA LYS A 162 -14.08 9.50 -18.44
C LYS A 162 -15.53 9.41 -17.98
N ILE A 163 -15.76 9.02 -16.73
CA ILE A 163 -17.09 8.85 -16.15
C ILE A 163 -17.78 10.20 -16.01
N GLU A 164 -17.11 11.19 -15.42
CA GLU A 164 -17.68 12.53 -15.23
C GLU A 164 -17.95 13.23 -16.58
N ALA A 165 -17.04 13.09 -17.55
CA ALA A 165 -17.25 13.64 -18.89
C ALA A 165 -18.47 13.04 -19.60
N TYR A 166 -18.76 11.75 -19.37
CA TYR A 166 -19.96 11.10 -19.90
C TYR A 166 -21.23 11.75 -19.33
N TYR A 167 -21.28 11.94 -18.02
CA TYR A 167 -22.44 12.57 -17.36
C TYR A 167 -22.65 14.03 -17.75
N GLU A 168 -21.58 14.83 -17.86
CA GLU A 168 -21.68 16.22 -18.32
C GLU A 168 -22.21 16.33 -19.75
N THR A 169 -21.97 15.32 -20.60
CA THR A 169 -22.53 15.30 -21.96
C THR A 169 -23.98 14.85 -22.04
N GLU A 170 -24.45 13.97 -21.14
CA GLU A 170 -25.86 13.55 -21.10
C GLU A 170 -26.78 14.64 -20.52
N GLU A 171 -26.28 15.51 -19.63
CA GLU A 171 -27.07 16.62 -19.07
C GLU A 171 -27.25 17.81 -20.04
N GLU A 172 -26.43 17.89 -21.10
CA GLU A 172 -26.52 18.94 -22.13
C GLU A 172 -27.44 18.61 -23.33
N GLU A 173 -28.00 17.39 -23.42
CA GLU A 173 -28.95 16.94 -24.46
C GLU A 173 -30.43 17.03 -24.04
#